data_AF-A0A6D2KWU9-F1
#
_entry.id   AF-A0A6D2KWU9-F1
#
_cell.length_a   1.000
_cell.length_b   1.000
_cell.length_c   1.000
_cell.angle_alpha   90.00
_cell.angle_beta   90.00
_cell.angle_gamma   90.00
#
_symmetry.space_group_name_H-M   'P 1'
#
loop_
_entity.id
_entity.type
_entity.pdbx_description
1 polymer ?
#
loop_
_entity_poly.entity_id
_entity_poly.type
_entity_poly.pdbx_seq_one_letter_code
_entity_poly.pdbx_strand_id
1 'polypeptide(L)'
;MKMLKNMWISSSFLRLSSHPLNKRMASAIVSSLRLRPTFSSATSPFSSSSAGDVKPRPAVILPGLGNNSGDYKKLEVTLGEYGVPAVVAAVSRLDWFRNAAGLVDPAYWRGTLRPRPVLDWYLKRIDDAVREANELAQGERLSLIGHSAGGWLARVYMEEYGNSHVSLLLTLGTPHLPPPRGQAGVVDQTRGLLYYVEEHCAKAVYTPELRYVCIAGRYIRGAPLLDNADADVDSNVTVGIEGGEAISELAVTSAAPTLRARFVGQGYKQVCGRADVWGDGVVPEVSAHLQGALNVSFDGVYHSPVGSDEETRPWYGSPVIVKDWIHHLLE
;
A
#
# COMPACT_ATOMS: atom_id res chain seq x y z
N MET A 1 -2.88 35.47 7.44
CA MET A 1 -1.71 34.66 7.86
C MET A 1 -2.05 33.67 9.00
N LYS A 2 -3.20 32.97 8.93
CA LYS A 2 -3.66 31.97 9.93
C LYS A 2 -4.33 30.72 9.33
N MET A 3 -4.32 30.58 7.99
CA MET A 3 -5.00 29.49 7.26
C MET A 3 -4.06 28.37 6.78
N LEU A 4 -2.77 28.44 7.11
CA LEU A 4 -1.71 27.59 6.54
C LEU A 4 -1.28 26.40 7.42
N LYS A 5 -1.89 26.18 8.59
CA LYS A 5 -1.53 25.05 9.48
C LYS A 5 -2.33 23.76 9.25
N ASN A 6 -3.44 23.80 8.53
CA ASN A 6 -4.37 22.66 8.46
C ASN A 6 -4.23 21.79 7.20
N MET A 7 -3.29 22.09 6.30
CA MET A 7 -3.24 21.44 4.99
C MET A 7 -2.20 20.31 4.90
N TRP A 8 -1.38 20.09 5.94
CA TRP A 8 -0.22 19.17 5.89
C TRP A 8 0.12 18.47 7.22
N ILE A 9 -0.84 18.33 8.15
CA ILE A 9 -0.62 17.58 9.40
C ILE A 9 -1.87 16.76 9.73
N SER A 10 -1.86 15.48 9.35
CA SER A 10 -2.48 14.43 10.15
C SER A 10 -1.41 13.41 10.51
N SER A 11 -0.37 13.89 11.19
CA SER A 11 0.60 13.07 11.90
C SER A 11 0.78 13.71 13.27
N SER A 12 -0.18 13.49 14.16
CA SER A 12 -0.09 13.84 15.56
C SER A 12 -0.61 12.67 16.38
N PHE A 13 0.28 11.75 16.70
CA PHE A 13 0.15 10.90 17.88
C PHE A 13 1.47 10.97 18.65
N LEU A 14 1.43 11.71 19.76
CA LEU A 14 2.51 11.86 20.72
C LEU A 14 2.40 10.75 21.78
N ARG A 15 3.54 10.06 21.95
CA ARG A 15 4.13 9.51 23.19
C ARG A 15 3.20 9.17 24.35
N LEU A 16 3.20 7.88 24.70
CA LEU A 16 3.26 7.43 26.10
C LEU A 16 4.48 6.53 26.25
N SER A 17 5.34 6.88 27.21
CA SER A 17 6.58 6.22 27.55
C SER A 17 6.35 5.09 28.56
N SER A 18 6.96 3.93 28.35
CA SER A 18 7.18 2.92 29.40
C SER A 18 8.65 2.47 29.37
N HIS A 19 9.32 2.58 30.51
CA HIS A 19 10.70 2.12 30.73
C HIS A 19 10.83 0.59 30.73
N PRO A 20 12.01 0.04 30.36
CA PRO A 20 12.24 -1.40 30.27
C PRO A 20 12.75 -2.00 31.59
N LEU A 21 12.29 -3.22 31.89
CA LEU A 21 12.84 -4.09 32.93
C LEU A 21 13.77 -5.12 32.28
N ASN A 22 15.06 -5.01 32.62
CA ASN A 22 16.11 -5.99 32.36
C ASN A 22 15.76 -7.36 32.94
N LYS A 23 15.88 -8.44 32.14
CA LYS A 23 16.38 -9.74 32.63
C LYS A 23 17.22 -10.44 31.55
N ARG A 24 18.51 -10.55 31.84
CA ARG A 24 19.43 -11.54 31.27
C ARG A 24 18.99 -12.94 31.69
N MET A 25 19.09 -13.91 30.79
CA MET A 25 19.53 -15.25 31.13
C MET A 25 20.36 -15.84 29.98
N ALA A 26 21.52 -16.36 30.37
CA ALA A 26 22.46 -17.11 29.56
C ALA A 26 22.25 -18.60 29.82
N SER A 27 22.39 -19.45 28.80
CA SER A 27 22.78 -20.88 28.88
C SER A 27 22.62 -21.47 27.48
N ALA A 28 23.33 -22.48 27.00
CA ALA A 28 24.65 -23.04 27.20
C ALA A 28 24.79 -24.06 26.06
N ILE A 29 26.02 -24.28 25.64
CA ILE A 29 26.47 -25.12 24.53
C ILE A 29 26.14 -26.60 24.77
N VAL A 30 25.71 -27.32 23.72
CA VAL A 30 26.07 -28.74 23.56
C VAL A 30 26.34 -29.04 22.08
N SER A 31 27.62 -29.21 21.75
CA SER A 31 28.07 -29.89 20.53
C SER A 31 27.78 -31.38 20.65
N SER A 32 27.29 -32.00 19.58
CA SER A 32 27.29 -33.45 19.44
C SER A 32 27.74 -33.82 18.03
N LEU A 33 29.00 -34.24 17.94
CA LEU A 33 29.53 -35.01 16.82
C LEU A 33 28.74 -36.31 16.72
N ARG A 34 28.23 -36.63 15.52
CA ARG A 34 27.95 -38.02 15.15
C ARG A 34 28.47 -38.34 13.76
N LEU A 35 29.01 -39.54 13.69
CA LEU A 35 29.90 -40.10 12.69
C LEU A 35 29.22 -40.30 11.32
N ARG A 36 30.03 -40.15 10.27
CA ARG A 36 29.73 -40.59 8.91
C ARG A 36 29.70 -42.12 8.83
N PRO A 37 28.75 -42.71 8.08
CA PRO A 37 28.97 -43.98 7.42
C PRO A 37 29.34 -43.74 5.94
N THR A 38 30.49 -44.26 5.55
CA THR A 38 30.91 -44.44 4.16
C THR A 38 30.16 -45.62 3.55
N PHE A 39 29.43 -45.38 2.46
CA PHE A 39 29.04 -46.42 1.50
C PHE A 39 29.60 -46.05 0.13
N SER A 40 30.25 -47.02 -0.50
CA SER A 40 30.89 -46.89 -1.80
C SER A 40 30.14 -47.74 -2.84
N SER A 41 30.20 -47.27 -4.08
CA SER A 41 29.78 -47.89 -5.35
C SER A 41 28.30 -47.75 -5.75
N ALA A 42 28.03 -46.94 -6.78
CA ALA A 42 27.96 -47.41 -8.16
C ALA A 42 27.59 -46.26 -9.11
N THR A 43 28.31 -46.17 -10.21
CA THR A 43 28.14 -45.20 -11.31
C THR A 43 26.85 -45.46 -12.07
N SER A 44 26.03 -44.42 -12.27
CA SER A 44 25.08 -44.27 -13.37
C SER A 44 24.87 -42.78 -13.60
N PRO A 45 25.03 -42.25 -14.82
CA PRO A 45 24.80 -40.84 -15.10
C PRO A 45 23.30 -40.62 -15.27
N PHE A 46 22.56 -40.60 -14.17
CA PHE A 46 21.28 -39.91 -14.16
C PHE A 46 21.60 -38.43 -14.09
N SER A 47 21.31 -37.71 -15.18
CA SER A 47 21.20 -36.27 -15.16
C SER A 47 20.12 -35.89 -14.16
N SER A 48 20.50 -35.70 -12.91
CA SER A 48 19.77 -34.85 -12.01
C SER A 48 19.87 -33.46 -12.62
N SER A 49 18.81 -33.00 -13.28
CA SER A 49 18.60 -31.56 -13.37
C SER A 49 18.59 -31.09 -11.92
N SER A 50 19.68 -30.46 -11.47
CA SER A 50 19.60 -29.60 -10.30
C SER A 50 18.46 -28.65 -10.65
N ALA A 51 17.33 -28.77 -9.95
CA ALA A 51 16.43 -27.64 -9.84
C ALA A 51 17.34 -26.51 -9.33
N GLY A 52 17.73 -25.64 -10.26
CA GLY A 52 18.59 -24.51 -9.93
C GLY A 52 17.87 -23.77 -8.82
N ASP A 53 18.62 -23.39 -7.79
CA ASP A 53 18.12 -22.53 -6.72
C ASP A 53 17.70 -21.22 -7.39
N VAL A 54 16.43 -21.14 -7.82
CA VAL A 54 15.89 -19.98 -8.53
C VAL A 54 15.85 -18.88 -7.49
N LYS A 55 16.81 -17.97 -7.58
CA LYS A 55 16.89 -16.84 -6.66
C LYS A 55 15.66 -15.95 -6.91
N PRO A 56 14.93 -15.55 -5.85
CA PRO A 56 13.86 -14.60 -6.01
C PRO A 56 14.38 -13.29 -6.61
N ARG A 57 13.61 -12.72 -7.53
CA ARG A 57 13.94 -11.41 -8.12
C ARG A 57 14.05 -10.33 -7.04
N PRO A 58 14.98 -9.37 -7.18
CA PRO A 58 15.04 -8.23 -6.27
C PRO A 58 13.76 -7.38 -6.32
N ALA A 59 13.44 -6.76 -5.18
CA ALA A 59 12.32 -5.85 -5.03
C ALA A 59 12.79 -4.42 -4.71
N VAL A 60 12.21 -3.41 -5.36
CA VAL A 60 12.43 -2.00 -5.06
C VAL A 60 11.22 -1.47 -4.30
N ILE A 61 11.40 -1.05 -3.05
CA ILE A 61 10.35 -0.48 -2.21
C ILE A 61 10.30 1.03 -2.41
N LEU A 62 9.12 1.56 -2.76
CA LEU A 62 8.87 2.96 -3.08
C LEU A 62 8.00 3.61 -1.98
N PRO A 63 8.60 4.47 -1.13
CA PRO A 63 7.90 5.09 -0.01
C PRO A 63 6.72 5.99 -0.38
N GLY A 64 5.65 5.91 0.41
CA GLY A 64 4.50 6.82 0.36
C GLY A 64 4.78 8.22 0.89
N LEU A 65 3.89 9.17 0.54
CA LEU A 65 3.96 10.57 0.93
C LEU A 65 4.07 10.71 2.46
N GLY A 66 5.07 11.45 2.93
CA GLY A 66 5.30 11.70 4.36
C GLY A 66 6.11 10.62 5.08
N ASN A 67 6.43 9.50 4.44
CA ASN A 67 7.35 8.50 4.97
C ASN A 67 8.82 8.79 4.59
N ASN A 68 9.75 8.16 5.31
CA ASN A 68 11.14 8.04 4.88
C ASN A 68 11.53 6.57 4.68
N SER A 69 12.71 6.31 4.10
CA SER A 69 13.20 4.95 3.84
C SER A 69 13.29 4.09 5.11
N GLY A 70 13.64 4.69 6.25
CA GLY A 70 13.75 4.00 7.53
C GLY A 70 12.43 3.40 8.03
N ASP A 71 11.28 3.97 7.62
CA ASP A 71 9.96 3.44 7.99
C ASP A 71 9.71 2.03 7.39
N TYR A 72 10.44 1.65 6.32
CA TYR A 72 10.28 0.37 5.61
C TYR A 72 11.33 -0.68 6.00
N LYS A 73 12.23 -0.38 6.94
CA LYS A 73 13.32 -1.29 7.33
C LYS A 73 12.80 -2.66 7.78
N LYS A 74 11.68 -2.70 8.50
CA LYS A 74 11.05 -3.95 8.92
C LYS A 74 10.58 -4.78 7.72
N LEU A 75 9.92 -4.14 6.75
CA LEU A 75 9.49 -4.81 5.53
C LEU A 75 10.70 -5.36 4.76
N GLU A 76 11.75 -4.56 4.58
CA GLU A 76 13.00 -4.99 3.94
C GLU A 76 13.59 -6.24 4.62
N VAL A 77 13.64 -6.26 5.96
CA VAL A 77 14.10 -7.44 6.73
C VAL A 77 13.19 -8.64 6.49
N THR A 78 11.88 -8.47 6.58
CA THR A 78 10.91 -9.56 6.35
C THR A 78 11.03 -10.13 4.93
N LEU A 79 11.18 -9.29 3.91
CA LEU A 79 11.42 -9.76 2.54
C LEU A 79 12.72 -10.58 2.45
N GLY A 80 13.78 -10.13 3.13
CA GLY A 80 15.05 -10.87 3.23
C GLY A 80 14.92 -12.24 3.91
N GLU A 81 14.03 -12.38 4.91
CA GLU A 81 13.73 -13.68 5.54
C GLU A 81 13.07 -14.67 4.57
N TYR A 82 12.36 -14.17 3.56
CA TYR A 82 11.83 -14.97 2.44
C TYR A 82 12.82 -15.11 1.27
N GLY A 83 14.06 -14.62 1.42
CA GLY A 83 15.08 -14.70 0.39
C GLY A 83 14.93 -13.67 -0.74
N VAL A 84 14.08 -12.66 -0.59
CA VAL A 84 13.88 -11.59 -1.58
C VAL A 84 14.84 -10.42 -1.27
N PRO A 85 15.87 -10.16 -2.10
CA PRO A 85 16.71 -8.98 -1.93
C PRO A 85 15.87 -7.71 -2.14
N ALA A 86 15.99 -6.73 -1.24
CA ALA A 86 15.17 -5.53 -1.31
C ALA A 86 16.02 -4.25 -1.22
N VAL A 87 15.70 -3.27 -2.06
CA VAL A 87 16.27 -1.92 -2.03
C VAL A 87 15.15 -0.93 -1.75
N VAL A 88 15.31 -0.07 -0.75
CA VAL A 88 14.33 0.97 -0.44
C VAL A 88 14.79 2.28 -1.07
N ALA A 89 13.94 2.90 -1.90
CA ALA A 89 14.25 4.20 -2.48
C ALA A 89 14.59 5.21 -1.37
N ALA A 90 15.75 5.86 -1.50
CA ALA A 90 16.23 6.82 -0.53
C ALA A 90 15.30 8.04 -0.52
N VAL A 91 14.49 8.22 0.51
CA VAL A 91 13.53 9.32 0.65
C VAL A 91 13.56 9.78 2.09
N SER A 92 13.68 11.09 2.30
CA SER A 92 13.57 11.71 3.62
C SER A 92 12.20 12.38 3.78
N ARG A 93 11.76 12.53 5.04
CA ARG A 93 10.53 13.29 5.35
C ARG A 93 10.59 14.72 4.83
N LEU A 94 11.80 15.32 4.86
CA LEU A 94 12.01 16.68 4.36
C LEU A 94 11.87 16.77 2.85
N ASP A 95 12.10 15.68 2.12
CA ASP A 95 12.01 15.70 0.67
C ASP A 95 10.59 16.00 0.19
N TRP A 96 9.58 15.54 0.93
CA TRP A 96 8.18 15.81 0.63
C TRP A 96 7.79 17.29 0.72
N PHE A 97 8.54 18.11 1.45
CA PHE A 97 8.31 19.56 1.44
C PHE A 97 8.62 20.20 0.09
N ARG A 98 9.37 19.53 -0.80
CA ARG A 98 9.55 20.00 -2.17
C ARG A 98 8.24 20.04 -2.96
N ASN A 99 7.25 19.25 -2.57
CA ASN A 99 5.90 19.34 -3.15
C ASN A 99 5.21 20.67 -2.79
N ALA A 100 5.61 21.33 -1.68
CA ALA A 100 5.13 22.67 -1.33
C ALA A 100 5.72 23.77 -2.24
N ALA A 101 6.82 23.51 -2.95
CA ALA A 101 7.29 24.41 -4.01
C ALA A 101 6.27 24.53 -5.16
N GLY A 102 5.34 23.57 -5.29
CA GLY A 102 4.20 23.70 -6.20
C GLY A 102 3.27 24.87 -5.86
N LEU A 103 3.27 25.42 -4.64
CA LEU A 103 2.37 26.52 -4.25
C LEU A 103 2.59 27.81 -5.06
N VAL A 104 3.76 28.00 -5.66
CA VAL A 104 4.04 29.15 -6.53
C VAL A 104 3.64 28.90 -7.99
N ASP A 105 3.26 27.67 -8.34
CA ASP A 105 2.84 27.29 -9.69
C ASP A 105 1.32 27.54 -9.88
N PRO A 106 0.90 28.36 -10.86
CA PRO A 106 -0.52 28.52 -11.19
C PRO A 106 -1.24 27.20 -11.51
N ALA A 107 -0.54 26.18 -12.03
CA ALA A 107 -1.09 24.86 -12.29
C ALA A 107 -1.47 24.11 -11.00
N TYR A 108 -0.79 24.39 -9.87
CA TYR A 108 -1.17 23.85 -8.56
C TYR A 108 -2.57 24.30 -8.16
N TRP A 109 -2.83 25.61 -8.29
CA TRP A 109 -4.10 26.20 -7.94
C TRP A 109 -5.23 25.82 -8.91
N ARG A 110 -4.89 25.56 -10.18
CA ARG A 110 -5.83 25.03 -11.17
C ARG A 110 -6.07 23.52 -11.05
N GLY A 111 -5.29 22.79 -10.26
CA GLY A 111 -5.37 21.33 -10.19
C GLY A 111 -4.98 20.65 -11.50
N THR A 112 -3.98 21.20 -12.19
CA THR A 112 -3.46 20.70 -13.48
C THR A 112 -1.96 20.46 -13.43
N LEU A 113 -1.42 20.07 -12.27
CA LEU A 113 0.00 19.73 -12.15
C LEU A 113 0.37 18.58 -13.07
N ARG A 114 1.59 18.63 -13.59
CA ARG A 114 2.24 17.52 -14.29
C ARG A 114 3.36 16.96 -13.43
N PRO A 115 3.74 15.67 -13.60
CA PRO A 115 4.80 15.08 -12.80
C PRO A 115 6.11 15.84 -12.91
N ARG A 116 6.53 16.22 -14.12
CA ARG A 116 7.70 17.07 -14.30
C ARG A 116 7.36 18.56 -14.31
N PRO A 117 8.16 19.41 -13.66
CA PRO A 117 9.38 19.09 -12.87
C PRO A 117 9.09 18.77 -11.38
N VAL A 118 7.82 18.79 -10.95
CA VAL A 118 7.39 18.72 -9.54
C VAL A 118 7.93 17.50 -8.80
N LEU A 119 8.00 16.36 -9.48
CA LEU A 119 8.33 15.04 -8.95
C LEU A 119 9.68 14.50 -9.43
N ASP A 120 10.47 15.30 -10.17
CA ASP A 120 11.78 14.89 -10.69
C ASP A 120 12.69 14.35 -9.59
N TRP A 121 12.63 14.98 -8.40
CA TRP A 121 13.39 14.55 -7.25
C TRP A 121 13.03 13.12 -6.83
N TYR A 122 11.75 12.72 -6.87
CA TYR A 122 11.31 11.39 -6.47
C TYR A 122 11.61 10.38 -7.58
N LEU A 123 11.35 10.75 -8.84
CA LEU A 123 11.68 9.92 -10.00
C LEU A 123 13.17 9.56 -10.03
N LYS A 124 14.04 10.51 -9.67
CA LYS A 124 15.48 10.23 -9.50
C LYS A 124 15.75 9.21 -8.39
N ARG A 125 15.04 9.25 -7.26
CA ARG A 125 15.22 8.26 -6.17
C ARG A 125 14.71 6.88 -6.55
N ILE A 126 13.67 6.78 -7.39
CA ILE A 126 13.26 5.52 -7.99
C ILE A 126 14.39 5.00 -8.89
N ASP A 127 14.90 5.84 -9.79
CA ASP A 127 15.95 5.46 -10.74
C ASP A 127 17.23 4.97 -10.05
N ASP A 128 17.69 5.70 -9.03
CA ASP A 128 18.86 5.32 -8.23
C ASP A 128 18.65 3.93 -7.58
N ALA A 129 17.47 3.66 -7.03
CA ALA A 129 17.15 2.39 -6.37
C ALA A 129 16.94 1.23 -7.36
N VAL A 130 16.36 1.50 -8.53
CA VAL A 130 16.22 0.55 -9.63
C VAL A 130 17.59 0.14 -10.16
N ARG A 131 18.53 1.07 -10.29
CA ARG A 131 19.92 0.77 -10.70
C ARG A 131 20.62 -0.14 -9.71
N GLU A 132 20.52 0.15 -8.41
CA GLU A 132 21.07 -0.71 -7.35
C GLU A 132 20.43 -2.11 -7.39
N ALA A 133 19.10 -2.21 -7.52
CA ALA A 133 18.42 -3.50 -7.62
C ALA A 133 18.78 -4.29 -8.89
N ASN A 134 19.04 -3.61 -10.02
CA ASN A 134 19.51 -4.26 -11.25
C ASN A 134 20.90 -4.87 -11.09
N GLU A 135 21.80 -4.24 -10.32
CA GLU A 135 23.10 -4.82 -9.97
C GLU A 135 22.94 -6.12 -9.16
N LEU A 136 21.94 -6.17 -8.27
CA LEU A 136 21.58 -7.38 -7.53
C LEU A 136 20.91 -8.46 -8.40
N ALA A 137 20.14 -8.05 -9.41
CA ALA A 137 19.38 -8.95 -10.28
C ALA A 137 20.25 -9.70 -11.28
N GLN A 138 21.49 -9.26 -11.54
CA GLN A 138 22.44 -9.90 -12.46
C GLN A 138 21.86 -10.19 -13.87
N GLY A 139 20.96 -9.33 -14.34
CA GLY A 139 20.30 -9.46 -15.65
C GLY A 139 18.88 -10.02 -15.60
N GLU A 140 18.38 -10.41 -14.43
CA GLU A 140 16.97 -10.76 -14.22
C GLU A 140 16.07 -9.52 -14.09
N ARG A 141 14.75 -9.72 -14.24
CA ARG A 141 13.75 -8.64 -14.04
C ARG A 141 13.49 -8.43 -12.55
N LEU A 142 13.09 -7.22 -12.18
CA LEU A 142 12.82 -6.82 -10.80
C LEU A 142 11.33 -6.63 -10.50
N SER A 143 11.00 -6.58 -9.21
CA SER A 143 9.69 -6.15 -8.71
C SER A 143 9.75 -4.72 -8.21
N LEU A 144 8.70 -3.94 -8.44
CA LEU A 144 8.44 -2.68 -7.75
C LEU A 144 7.35 -2.90 -6.70
N ILE A 145 7.59 -2.41 -5.47
CA ILE A 145 6.62 -2.40 -4.38
C ILE A 145 6.30 -0.94 -4.05
N GLY A 146 5.16 -0.45 -4.51
CA GLY A 146 4.71 0.92 -4.28
C GLY A 146 3.75 1.03 -3.12
N HIS A 147 4.10 1.77 -2.06
CA HIS A 147 3.17 2.07 -0.97
C HIS A 147 2.55 3.46 -1.15
N SER A 148 1.22 3.55 -1.00
CA SER A 148 0.49 4.82 -1.07
C SER A 148 0.89 5.60 -2.34
N ALA A 149 1.40 6.83 -2.22
CA ALA A 149 1.87 7.61 -3.37
C ALA A 149 2.96 6.93 -4.21
N GLY A 150 3.81 6.10 -3.61
CA GLY A 150 4.87 5.38 -4.30
C GLY A 150 4.37 4.48 -5.43
N GLY A 151 3.14 3.95 -5.33
CA GLY A 151 2.58 3.07 -6.36
C GLY A 151 2.15 3.80 -7.64
N TRP A 152 1.49 4.96 -7.54
CA TRP A 152 1.17 5.73 -8.75
C TRP A 152 2.42 6.46 -9.29
N LEU A 153 3.39 6.80 -8.43
CA LEU A 153 4.71 7.28 -8.85
C LEU A 153 5.50 6.21 -9.63
N ALA A 154 5.37 4.94 -9.25
CA ALA A 154 5.95 3.83 -10.01
C ALA A 154 5.39 3.76 -11.44
N ARG A 155 4.08 4.02 -11.60
CA ARG A 155 3.44 4.06 -12.92
C ARG A 155 3.99 5.20 -13.78
N VAL A 156 4.20 6.38 -13.20
CA VAL A 156 4.86 7.51 -13.89
C VAL A 156 6.28 7.13 -14.28
N TYR A 157 7.06 6.53 -13.38
CA TYR A 157 8.42 6.09 -13.68
C TYR A 157 8.46 5.09 -14.83
N MET A 158 7.62 4.05 -14.79
CA MET A 158 7.54 3.03 -15.85
C MET A 158 7.14 3.61 -17.21
N GLU A 159 6.31 4.65 -17.23
CA GLU A 159 5.92 5.35 -18.45
C GLU A 159 7.07 6.20 -19.02
N GLU A 160 7.77 6.95 -18.17
CA GLU A 160 8.78 7.92 -18.62
C GLU A 160 10.18 7.31 -18.81
N TYR A 161 10.54 6.29 -18.04
CA TYR A 161 11.87 5.65 -18.04
C TYR A 161 11.87 4.26 -18.69
N GLY A 162 10.68 3.73 -19.02
CA GLY A 162 10.50 2.39 -19.53
C GLY A 162 10.43 1.32 -18.43
N ASN A 163 9.90 0.15 -18.78
CA ASN A 163 9.57 -0.91 -17.83
C ASN A 163 10.07 -2.32 -18.23
N SER A 164 10.92 -2.43 -19.26
CA SER A 164 11.39 -3.73 -19.77
C SER A 164 12.08 -4.60 -18.72
N HIS A 165 12.68 -3.98 -17.70
CA HIS A 165 13.34 -4.64 -16.58
C HIS A 165 12.38 -4.94 -15.40
N VAL A 166 11.13 -4.49 -15.43
CA VAL A 166 10.13 -4.71 -14.36
C VAL A 166 9.20 -5.85 -14.75
N SER A 167 9.09 -6.90 -13.93
CA SER A 167 8.12 -7.99 -14.15
C SER A 167 6.88 -7.90 -13.26
N LEU A 168 6.94 -7.10 -12.21
CA LEU A 168 5.84 -6.92 -11.25
C LEU A 168 5.82 -5.49 -10.71
N LEU A 169 4.63 -4.88 -10.73
CA LEU A 169 4.28 -3.75 -9.87
C LEU A 169 3.25 -4.22 -8.83
N LEU A 170 3.70 -4.36 -7.59
CA LEU A 170 2.87 -4.65 -6.44
C LEU A 170 2.59 -3.35 -5.69
N THR A 171 1.33 -3.01 -5.45
CA THR A 171 0.95 -1.78 -4.76
C THR A 171 0.23 -2.05 -3.45
N LEU A 172 0.54 -1.25 -2.43
CA LEU A 172 0.05 -1.37 -1.06
C LEU A 172 -0.72 -0.10 -0.70
N GLY A 173 -2.05 -0.16 -0.69
CA GLY A 173 -2.91 0.98 -0.36
C GLY A 173 -2.68 2.20 -1.25
N THR A 174 -2.39 2.01 -2.53
CA THR A 174 -2.09 3.12 -3.47
C THR A 174 -3.37 3.72 -4.05
N PRO A 175 -3.63 5.03 -3.94
CA PRO A 175 -4.76 5.64 -4.63
C PRO A 175 -4.43 5.78 -6.12
N HIS A 176 -4.97 4.90 -6.96
CA HIS A 176 -4.72 4.88 -8.41
C HIS A 176 -5.64 5.78 -9.22
N LEU A 177 -6.85 6.04 -8.71
CA LEU A 177 -7.89 6.78 -9.40
C LEU A 177 -7.99 8.20 -8.86
N PRO A 178 -8.13 9.23 -9.73
CA PRO A 178 -8.39 10.58 -9.26
C PRO A 178 -9.81 10.69 -8.66
N PRO A 179 -10.04 11.65 -7.76
CA PRO A 179 -11.39 11.92 -7.27
C PRO A 179 -12.32 12.40 -8.41
N PRO A 180 -13.65 12.36 -8.26
CA PRO A 180 -14.58 12.91 -9.25
C PRO A 180 -14.41 14.43 -9.42
N ARG A 181 -14.41 14.92 -10.68
CA ARG A 181 -14.31 16.36 -10.99
C ARG A 181 -15.56 17.11 -10.52
N GLY A 182 -15.36 18.31 -9.96
CA GLY A 182 -16.45 19.25 -9.65
C GLY A 182 -17.36 18.83 -8.49
N GLN A 183 -17.06 17.74 -7.79
CA GLN A 183 -17.88 17.29 -6.68
C GLN A 183 -17.78 18.24 -5.48
N ALA A 184 -18.94 18.62 -4.93
CA ALA A 184 -19.02 19.57 -3.82
C ALA A 184 -18.25 19.10 -2.57
N GLY A 185 -17.33 19.96 -2.11
CA GLY A 185 -16.50 19.72 -0.93
C GLY A 185 -15.36 18.72 -1.14
N VAL A 186 -15.05 18.36 -2.40
CA VAL A 186 -13.90 17.52 -2.77
C VAL A 186 -12.81 18.40 -3.36
N VAL A 187 -11.60 18.30 -2.82
CA VAL A 187 -10.40 18.96 -3.31
C VAL A 187 -9.35 17.89 -3.60
N ASP A 188 -8.96 17.78 -4.86
CA ASP A 188 -7.89 16.89 -5.28
C ASP A 188 -6.56 17.25 -4.60
N GLN A 189 -6.12 16.40 -3.67
CA GLN A 189 -4.88 16.57 -2.91
C GLN A 189 -3.64 16.38 -3.78
N THR A 190 -3.77 15.65 -4.88
CA THR A 190 -2.70 15.45 -5.87
C THR A 190 -2.63 16.58 -6.88
N ARG A 191 -3.58 17.52 -6.85
CA ARG A 191 -3.61 18.75 -7.65
C ARG A 191 -3.47 18.49 -9.16
N GLY A 192 -4.10 17.44 -9.67
CA GLY A 192 -4.11 17.07 -11.08
C GLY A 192 -3.25 15.86 -11.43
N LEU A 193 -2.35 15.44 -10.55
CA LEU A 193 -1.37 14.39 -10.86
C LEU A 193 -2.03 13.03 -11.13
N LEU A 194 -3.06 12.65 -10.36
CA LEU A 194 -3.75 11.38 -10.63
C LEU A 194 -4.56 11.38 -11.93
N TYR A 195 -5.10 12.54 -12.35
CA TYR A 195 -5.69 12.65 -13.68
C TYR A 195 -4.62 12.50 -14.77
N TYR A 196 -3.44 13.10 -14.58
CA TYR A 196 -2.33 12.92 -15.50
C TYR A 196 -1.97 11.43 -15.63
N VAL A 197 -1.82 10.71 -14.51
CA VAL A 197 -1.52 9.27 -14.49
C VAL A 197 -2.61 8.46 -15.19
N GLU A 198 -3.88 8.76 -14.96
CA GLU A 198 -4.99 8.04 -15.59
C GLU A 198 -5.02 8.22 -17.11
N GLU A 199 -4.69 9.41 -17.60
CA GLU A 199 -4.72 9.79 -19.02
C GLU A 199 -3.45 9.35 -19.78
N HIS A 200 -2.28 9.41 -19.14
CA HIS A 200 -0.99 9.29 -19.84
C HIS A 200 -0.25 7.98 -19.55
N CYS A 201 -0.44 7.35 -18.39
CA CYS A 201 0.25 6.10 -18.09
C CYS A 201 -0.51 4.90 -18.68
N ALA A 202 0.23 3.89 -19.13
CA ALA A 202 -0.31 2.61 -19.53
C ALA A 202 -1.31 2.05 -18.49
N LYS A 203 -2.36 1.38 -18.99
CA LYS A 203 -3.33 0.68 -18.15
C LYS A 203 -2.66 -0.51 -17.48
N ALA A 204 -3.18 -0.90 -16.31
CA ALA A 204 -2.64 -2.08 -15.63
C ALA A 204 -2.88 -3.35 -16.45
N VAL A 205 -1.94 -4.27 -16.34
CA VAL A 205 -1.96 -5.56 -17.03
C VAL A 205 -1.58 -6.67 -16.06
N TYR A 206 -2.02 -7.88 -16.35
CA TYR A 206 -1.62 -9.08 -15.62
C TYR A 206 -1.23 -10.16 -16.63
N THR A 207 -0.06 -10.01 -17.24
CA THR A 207 0.50 -10.93 -18.25
C THR A 207 1.78 -11.60 -17.71
N PRO A 208 2.30 -12.65 -18.37
CA PRO A 208 3.56 -13.27 -17.97
C PRO A 208 4.75 -12.30 -17.95
N GLU A 209 4.74 -11.27 -18.80
CA GLU A 209 5.83 -10.30 -18.91
C GLU A 209 5.73 -9.20 -17.85
N LEU A 210 4.52 -8.78 -17.48
CA LEU A 210 4.31 -7.72 -16.51
C LEU A 210 3.00 -7.95 -15.75
N ARG A 211 3.11 -8.03 -14.43
CA ARG A 211 1.97 -8.19 -13.53
C ARG A 211 1.75 -6.92 -12.72
N TYR A 212 0.50 -6.50 -12.61
CA TYR A 212 0.05 -5.53 -11.62
C TYR A 212 -0.72 -6.27 -10.53
N VAL A 213 -0.25 -6.15 -9.29
CA VAL A 213 -0.97 -6.64 -8.10
C VAL A 213 -1.31 -5.43 -7.24
N CYS A 214 -2.59 -5.20 -6.98
CA CYS A 214 -3.05 -4.08 -6.19
C CYS A 214 -3.69 -4.59 -4.90
N ILE A 215 -3.04 -4.31 -3.77
CA ILE A 215 -3.47 -4.75 -2.45
C ILE A 215 -4.10 -3.56 -1.70
N ALA A 216 -5.35 -3.76 -1.28
CA ALA A 216 -6.13 -2.80 -0.51
C ALA A 216 -6.38 -3.33 0.91
N GLY A 217 -6.37 -2.43 1.91
CA GLY A 217 -6.74 -2.74 3.28
C GLY A 217 -8.18 -2.33 3.58
N ARG A 218 -8.87 -3.13 4.40
CA ARG A 218 -10.21 -2.83 4.96
C ARG A 218 -10.13 -2.75 6.48
N TYR A 219 -9.47 -1.70 6.96
CA TYR A 219 -9.28 -1.46 8.39
C TYR A 219 -10.47 -0.75 9.04
N ILE A 220 -11.06 0.22 8.34
CA ILE A 220 -12.19 0.99 8.87
C ILE A 220 -13.10 1.45 7.73
N ARG A 221 -14.41 1.31 7.94
CA ARG A 221 -15.42 1.91 7.08
C ARG A 221 -15.62 3.37 7.48
N GLY A 222 -15.48 4.28 6.52
CA GLY A 222 -15.77 5.69 6.73
C GLY A 222 -17.26 5.95 6.91
N ALA A 223 -17.59 7.16 7.39
CA ALA A 223 -18.96 7.65 7.48
C ALA A 223 -19.06 9.13 7.08
N PRO A 224 -20.22 9.58 6.57
CA PRO A 224 -20.51 11.00 6.36
C PRO A 224 -20.41 11.83 7.66
N LEU A 225 -20.08 13.12 7.55
CA LEU A 225 -20.05 14.03 8.71
C LEU A 225 -21.43 14.33 9.29
N LEU A 226 -22.42 14.47 8.40
CA LEU A 226 -23.82 14.66 8.73
C LEU A 226 -24.54 13.37 8.38
N ASP A 227 -25.43 12.93 9.25
CA ASP A 227 -26.34 11.85 8.92
C ASP A 227 -27.30 12.41 7.87
N ASN A 228 -27.19 11.99 6.61
CA ASN A 228 -28.18 12.32 5.60
C ASN A 228 -29.48 11.58 5.98
N ALA A 229 -30.33 12.22 6.78
CA ALA A 229 -31.66 11.71 7.10
C ALA A 229 -32.66 11.86 5.93
N ASP A 230 -32.22 12.34 4.75
CA ASP A 230 -33.08 12.66 3.60
C ASP A 230 -32.67 11.89 2.33
N ALA A 231 -32.49 10.57 2.41
CA ALA A 231 -32.42 9.73 1.23
C ALA A 231 -33.24 8.44 1.43
N ASP A 232 -34.32 8.34 0.65
CA ASP A 232 -35.26 7.22 0.47
C ASP A 232 -36.18 6.84 1.64
N VAL A 233 -37.28 7.60 1.76
CA VAL A 233 -38.59 6.99 2.03
C VAL A 233 -39.31 6.84 0.69
N ASP A 234 -38.95 5.81 -0.06
CA ASP A 234 -39.87 5.27 -1.07
C ASP A 234 -39.86 3.75 -0.99
N SER A 235 -40.83 3.23 -0.24
CA SER A 235 -41.26 1.83 -0.28
C SER A 235 -42.65 1.77 0.31
N ASN A 236 -43.62 2.19 -0.50
CA ASN A 236 -45.01 1.82 -0.33
C ASN A 236 -45.12 0.29 -0.53
N VAL A 237 -44.93 -0.48 0.54
CA VAL A 237 -45.29 -1.90 0.59
C VAL A 237 -46.56 -2.02 1.44
N THR A 238 -47.68 -2.07 0.73
CA THR A 238 -48.96 -2.53 1.28
C THR A 238 -48.89 -4.06 1.30
N VAL A 239 -48.84 -4.67 2.49
CA VAL A 239 -49.16 -6.08 2.67
C VAL A 239 -50.12 -6.18 3.85
N GLY A 240 -51.39 -6.39 3.53
CA GLY A 240 -52.29 -7.07 4.45
C GLY A 240 -52.04 -8.57 4.37
N ILE A 241 -52.03 -9.24 5.51
CA ILE A 241 -52.76 -10.49 5.82
C ILE A 241 -52.47 -10.87 7.28
N GLU A 242 -53.49 -11.47 7.89
CA GLU A 242 -53.70 -11.86 9.27
C GLU A 242 -52.70 -12.88 9.84
N GLY A 243 -52.45 -12.77 11.14
CA GLY A 243 -52.41 -13.91 12.06
C GLY A 243 -51.13 -14.76 12.15
N GLY A 244 -50.45 -14.67 13.30
CA GLY A 244 -49.78 -15.81 13.94
C GLY A 244 -48.27 -15.95 13.71
N GLU A 245 -47.52 -15.73 14.80
CA GLU A 245 -46.13 -16.13 15.07
C GLU A 245 -45.02 -15.56 14.15
N ALA A 246 -44.34 -14.52 14.65
CA ALA A 246 -43.11 -14.00 14.06
C ALA A 246 -41.88 -14.41 14.89
N ILE A 247 -40.99 -15.11 14.20
CA ILE A 247 -39.61 -15.42 14.55
C ILE A 247 -38.87 -14.07 14.64
N SER A 248 -38.35 -13.71 15.81
CA SER A 248 -37.68 -12.41 15.98
C SER A 248 -36.38 -12.37 15.18
N GLU A 249 -36.40 -11.49 14.19
CA GLU A 249 -35.32 -11.04 13.33
C GLU A 249 -34.00 -10.73 14.07
N LEU A 250 -32.94 -10.98 13.31
CA LEU A 250 -31.57 -10.54 13.51
C LEU A 250 -31.53 -9.02 13.76
N ALA A 251 -31.47 -8.61 15.02
CA ALA A 251 -31.27 -7.22 15.39
C ALA A 251 -29.84 -6.78 15.02
N VAL A 252 -29.64 -6.35 13.77
CA VAL A 252 -28.51 -5.50 13.40
C VAL A 252 -28.79 -4.13 14.01
N THR A 253 -28.42 -3.95 15.28
CA THR A 253 -28.42 -2.63 15.91
C THR A 253 -27.37 -1.79 15.18
N SER A 254 -27.80 -0.91 14.28
CA SER A 254 -26.90 0.05 13.63
C SER A 254 -26.46 1.09 14.66
N ALA A 255 -25.39 0.78 15.40
CA ALA A 255 -24.74 1.75 16.26
C ALA A 255 -24.32 2.96 15.42
N ALA A 256 -24.59 4.17 15.93
CA ALA A 256 -24.24 5.41 15.23
C ALA A 256 -22.74 5.43 14.86
N PRO A 257 -22.37 5.96 13.69
CA PRO A 257 -20.97 5.99 13.27
C PRO A 257 -20.08 6.72 14.29
N THR A 258 -18.92 6.14 14.60
CA THR A 258 -17.95 6.74 15.51
C THR A 258 -17.36 8.05 14.96
N LEU A 259 -16.90 8.95 15.83
CA LEU A 259 -16.18 10.16 15.40
C LEU A 259 -14.96 9.84 14.51
N ARG A 260 -14.29 8.72 14.79
CA ARG A 260 -13.18 8.22 13.98
C ARG A 260 -13.64 7.85 12.56
N ALA A 261 -14.74 7.12 12.43
CA ALA A 261 -15.32 6.76 11.13
C ALA A 261 -15.73 8.01 10.33
N ARG A 262 -16.29 9.03 10.99
CA ARG A 262 -16.63 10.31 10.36
C ARG A 262 -15.40 11.06 9.85
N PHE A 263 -14.33 11.14 10.65
CA PHE A 263 -13.08 11.77 10.24
C PHE A 263 -12.43 11.05 9.05
N VAL A 264 -12.32 9.72 9.12
CA VAL A 264 -11.77 8.91 8.03
C VAL A 264 -12.65 9.01 6.77
N GLY A 265 -13.97 9.00 6.92
CA GLY A 265 -14.91 9.18 5.80
C GLY A 265 -14.71 10.51 5.07
N GLN A 266 -14.36 11.59 5.77
CA GLN A 266 -13.99 12.83 5.07
C GLN A 266 -12.70 12.70 4.28
N GLY A 267 -11.70 12.00 4.80
CA GLY A 267 -10.48 11.66 4.06
C GLY A 267 -10.80 10.88 2.77
N TYR A 268 -11.58 9.80 2.89
CA TYR A 268 -12.01 9.00 1.74
C TYR A 268 -12.81 9.81 0.72
N LYS A 269 -13.65 10.73 1.18
CA LYS A 269 -14.38 11.64 0.29
C LYS A 269 -13.44 12.50 -0.56
N GLN A 270 -12.29 12.93 -0.01
CA GLN A 270 -11.29 13.67 -0.80
C GLN A 270 -10.60 12.80 -1.86
N VAL A 271 -10.54 11.48 -1.67
CA VAL A 271 -9.84 10.54 -2.57
C VAL A 271 -10.77 9.97 -3.64
N CYS A 272 -11.97 9.52 -3.26
CA CYS A 272 -12.89 8.81 -4.15
C CYS A 272 -14.27 9.47 -4.30
N GLY A 273 -14.50 10.62 -3.66
CA GLY A 273 -15.79 11.30 -3.67
C GLY A 273 -16.82 10.71 -2.70
N ARG A 274 -16.55 9.59 -2.05
CA ARG A 274 -17.48 8.93 -1.11
C ARG A 274 -16.91 8.85 0.30
N ALA A 275 -17.77 9.07 1.30
CA ALA A 275 -17.38 9.00 2.70
C ALA A 275 -17.68 7.65 3.35
N ASP A 276 -18.62 6.89 2.79
CA ASP A 276 -19.23 5.68 3.35
C ASP A 276 -18.63 4.37 2.79
N VAL A 277 -17.32 4.36 2.58
CA VAL A 277 -16.60 3.26 1.93
C VAL A 277 -15.59 2.60 2.87
N TRP A 278 -15.22 1.35 2.59
CA TRP A 278 -14.12 0.67 3.26
C TRP A 278 -12.77 1.20 2.76
N GLY A 279 -11.78 1.13 3.64
CA GLY A 279 -10.39 1.44 3.31
C GLY A 279 -9.46 1.18 4.49
N ASP A 280 -8.20 1.52 4.31
CA ASP A 280 -7.11 1.23 5.24
C ASP A 280 -6.88 2.34 6.29
N GLY A 281 -7.79 3.29 6.37
CA GLY A 281 -7.74 4.48 7.22
C GLY A 281 -7.25 5.74 6.50
N VAL A 282 -6.70 5.61 5.29
CA VAL A 282 -6.24 6.75 4.46
C VAL A 282 -6.77 6.63 3.03
N VAL A 283 -6.60 5.47 2.41
CA VAL A 283 -6.99 5.20 1.04
C VAL A 283 -8.22 4.29 1.03
N PRO A 284 -9.31 4.73 0.38
CA PRO A 284 -10.49 3.89 0.21
C PRO A 284 -10.17 2.76 -0.77
N GLU A 285 -10.69 1.56 -0.49
CA GLU A 285 -10.45 0.35 -1.27
C GLU A 285 -10.75 0.54 -2.76
N VAL A 286 -11.86 1.22 -3.06
CA VAL A 286 -12.29 1.51 -4.44
C VAL A 286 -11.27 2.30 -5.25
N SER A 287 -10.40 3.08 -4.59
CA SER A 287 -9.30 3.80 -5.23
C SER A 287 -7.99 3.01 -5.21
N ALA A 288 -7.89 1.98 -4.37
CA ALA A 288 -6.72 1.10 -4.28
C ALA A 288 -6.71 0.00 -5.35
N HIS A 289 -7.87 -0.35 -5.88
CA HIS A 289 -7.99 -1.28 -6.99
C HIS A 289 -7.81 -0.58 -8.34
N LEU A 290 -7.24 -1.32 -9.30
CA LEU A 290 -7.01 -0.85 -10.65
C LEU A 290 -7.49 -1.88 -11.67
N GLN A 291 -8.27 -1.43 -12.65
CA GLN A 291 -8.77 -2.32 -13.72
C GLN A 291 -7.62 -2.91 -14.52
N GLY A 292 -7.64 -4.23 -14.74
CA GLY A 292 -6.59 -4.98 -15.45
C GLY A 292 -5.49 -5.54 -14.53
N ALA A 293 -5.47 -5.15 -13.26
CA ALA A 293 -4.62 -5.75 -12.23
C ALA A 293 -5.28 -6.95 -11.54
N LEU A 294 -4.48 -7.80 -10.89
CA LEU A 294 -4.96 -8.66 -9.82
C LEU A 294 -5.23 -7.78 -8.59
N ASN A 295 -6.50 -7.68 -8.20
CA ASN A 295 -6.94 -6.86 -7.07
C ASN A 295 -7.21 -7.75 -5.84
N VAL A 296 -6.58 -7.43 -4.71
CA VAL A 296 -6.64 -8.21 -3.47
C VAL A 296 -7.02 -7.28 -2.33
N SER A 297 -7.90 -7.73 -1.43
CA SER A 297 -8.29 -6.96 -0.24
C SER A 297 -8.04 -7.75 1.03
N PHE A 298 -7.47 -7.10 2.04
CA PHE A 298 -7.21 -7.69 3.35
C PHE A 298 -7.99 -6.96 4.45
N ASP A 299 -8.80 -7.71 5.19
CA ASP A 299 -9.54 -7.19 6.33
C ASP A 299 -8.60 -6.85 7.50
N GLY A 300 -8.87 -5.74 8.18
CA GLY A 300 -8.09 -5.31 9.35
C GLY A 300 -6.72 -4.70 9.03
N VAL A 301 -6.32 -4.59 7.75
CA VAL A 301 -5.00 -4.06 7.37
C VAL A 301 -4.99 -2.54 7.26
N TYR A 302 -4.16 -1.90 8.09
CA TYR A 302 -3.96 -0.46 8.17
C TYR A 302 -2.98 0.07 7.11
N HIS A 303 -3.11 1.36 6.79
CA HIS A 303 -2.36 2.01 5.73
C HIS A 303 -0.83 1.98 5.92
N SER A 304 -0.35 2.47 7.06
CA SER A 304 1.03 2.97 7.17
C SER A 304 1.88 2.18 8.16
N PRO A 305 3.20 2.00 7.89
CA PRO A 305 4.14 1.44 8.86
C PRO A 305 4.22 2.29 10.13
N VAL A 306 4.11 3.62 9.99
CA VAL A 306 4.11 4.55 11.12
C VAL A 306 2.80 4.43 11.88
N GLY A 307 2.91 4.09 13.17
CA GLY A 307 1.77 3.85 14.02
C GLY A 307 1.12 2.49 13.82
N SER A 308 1.73 1.57 13.09
CA SER A 308 1.30 0.16 13.05
C SER A 308 1.84 -0.64 14.23
N ASP A 309 1.20 -1.77 14.52
CA ASP A 309 1.66 -2.79 15.45
C ASP A 309 1.18 -4.16 14.96
N GLU A 310 1.93 -5.23 15.29
CA GLU A 310 1.71 -6.56 14.72
C GLU A 310 0.43 -7.26 15.22
N GLU A 311 -0.13 -6.79 16.34
CA GLU A 311 -1.21 -7.48 17.04
C GLU A 311 -2.59 -6.86 16.76
N THR A 312 -2.70 -5.53 16.86
CA THR A 312 -4.00 -4.83 16.86
C THR A 312 -4.21 -3.96 15.63
N ARG A 313 -3.13 -3.63 14.91
CA ARG A 313 -3.17 -2.75 13.73
C ARG A 313 -2.02 -3.10 12.78
N PRO A 314 -2.04 -4.31 12.21
CA PRO A 314 -1.03 -4.68 11.23
C PRO A 314 -1.18 -3.80 10.00
N TRP A 315 -0.06 -3.47 9.36
CA TRP A 315 -0.05 -2.80 8.06
C TRP A 315 0.41 -3.78 6.99
N TYR A 316 0.37 -3.38 5.72
CA TYR A 316 0.70 -4.25 4.60
C TYR A 316 2.05 -4.98 4.72
N GLY A 317 3.06 -4.31 5.30
CA GLY A 317 4.40 -4.87 5.49
C GLY A 317 4.67 -5.50 6.86
N SER A 318 3.64 -5.70 7.68
CA SER A 318 3.73 -6.52 8.90
C SER A 318 3.95 -8.00 8.53
N PRO A 319 4.89 -8.74 9.14
CA PRO A 319 5.12 -10.16 8.86
C PRO A 319 3.85 -11.02 8.81
N VAL A 320 2.88 -10.74 9.69
CA VAL A 320 1.59 -11.46 9.73
C VAL A 320 0.73 -11.25 8.49
N ILE A 321 0.96 -10.18 7.72
CA ILE A 321 0.30 -9.86 6.45
C ILE A 321 1.19 -10.21 5.25
N VAL A 322 2.51 -10.01 5.35
CA VAL A 322 3.47 -10.30 4.26
C VAL A 322 3.36 -11.74 3.81
N LYS A 323 3.20 -12.69 4.74
CA LYS A 323 3.03 -14.12 4.43
C LYS A 323 1.90 -14.39 3.43
N ASP A 324 0.88 -13.53 3.37
CA ASP A 324 -0.31 -13.74 2.54
C ASP A 324 -0.13 -13.22 1.11
N TRP A 325 0.87 -12.36 0.85
CA TRP A 325 1.13 -11.80 -0.48
C TRP A 325 2.55 -12.02 -1.01
N ILE A 326 3.47 -12.54 -0.18
CA ILE A 326 4.88 -12.76 -0.54
C ILE A 326 5.06 -13.68 -1.75
N HIS A 327 4.14 -14.63 -1.96
CA HIS A 327 4.17 -15.55 -3.10
C HIS A 327 4.24 -14.81 -4.45
N HIS A 328 3.63 -13.63 -4.56
CA HIS A 328 3.74 -12.79 -5.75
C HIS A 328 5.16 -12.33 -6.07
N LEU A 329 6.08 -12.29 -5.10
CA LEU A 329 7.49 -11.94 -5.32
C LEU A 329 8.36 -13.16 -5.64
N LEU A 330 7.90 -14.36 -5.29
CA LEU A 330 8.65 -15.61 -5.43
C LEU A 330 8.37 -16.33 -6.76
N GLU A 331 7.19 -16.11 -7.34
CA GLU A 331 6.78 -16.62 -8.65
C GLU A 331 7.41 -15.87 -9.81
#